data_AF-A0A814U8B5-F1
#
_entry.id   AF-A0A814U8B5-F1
#
_cell.length_a   1.000
_cell.length_b   1.000
_cell.length_c   1.000
_cell.angle_alpha   90.00
_cell.angle_beta   90.00
_cell.angle_gamma   90.00
#
_symmetry.space_group_name_H-M   'P 1'
#
loop_
_entity.id
_entity.type
_entity.pdbx_description
1 polymer ?
#
loop_
_entity_poly.entity_id
_entity_poly.type
_entity_poly.pdbx_seq_one_letter_code
_entity_poly.pdbx_strand_id
1 'polypeptide(L)'
;MVLCAKSTNLRNCSLNFRNNCVFKNVTMSNIECLTIGWCSMSELFFLLIHTTKLRKLNIRYLCNYDYRTLGETHLMINSLNVFLYFVPFNNVELLLKYLPKLKKLTIKGQLDDFNYTDSQLWQTLLTSSLPLLALFSLEITILTRISDTQDIVDKFQTDFWIQRWNLTIDCRYHKSLILVVNGKQKINEQQSLSNEIQESSSES
;
A
#
# COMPACT_ATOMS: atom_id res chain seq x y z
N MET A 1 -24.88 -10.43 0.70
CA MET A 1 -24.45 -11.22 1.88
C MET A 1 -24.42 -10.30 3.09
N VAL A 2 -24.95 -10.70 4.25
CA VAL A 2 -24.87 -9.90 5.49
C VAL A 2 -23.76 -10.49 6.36
N LEU A 3 -22.71 -9.71 6.62
CA LEU A 3 -21.62 -10.14 7.49
C LEU A 3 -21.91 -9.69 8.93
N CYS A 4 -22.24 -10.65 9.80
CA CYS A 4 -22.31 -10.44 11.25
C CYS A 4 -21.09 -11.12 11.89
N ALA A 5 -20.05 -10.36 12.19
CA ALA A 5 -18.84 -10.87 12.86
C ALA A 5 -18.67 -10.17 14.21
N LYS A 6 -18.88 -10.92 15.29
CA LYS A 6 -18.46 -10.54 16.65
C LYS A 6 -17.41 -11.53 17.09
N SER A 7 -16.17 -11.10 17.17
CA SER A 7 -15.12 -11.88 17.82
C SER A 7 -14.30 -11.00 18.75
N THR A 8 -14.28 -11.38 20.02
CA THR A 8 -13.55 -10.68 21.07
C THR A 8 -12.14 -11.22 21.26
N ASN A 9 -11.80 -12.40 20.73
CA ASN A 9 -10.49 -13.04 20.98
C ASN A 9 -9.67 -13.32 19.72
N LEU A 10 -10.25 -13.20 18.52
CA LEU A 10 -9.50 -13.40 17.29
C LEU A 10 -8.54 -12.22 17.05
N ARG A 11 -7.28 -12.52 16.74
CA ARG A 11 -6.29 -11.55 16.25
C ARG A 11 -6.05 -11.63 14.75
N ASN A 12 -6.33 -12.80 14.17
CA ASN A 12 -6.20 -13.07 12.74
C ASN A 12 -7.58 -13.38 12.17
N CYS A 13 -7.93 -12.76 11.05
CA CYS A 13 -9.19 -12.99 10.37
C CYS A 13 -8.97 -13.10 8.87
N SER A 14 -9.69 -14.01 8.22
CA SER A 14 -9.80 -14.03 6.76
C SER A 14 -11.25 -13.91 6.35
N LEU A 15 -11.53 -12.94 5.49
CA LEU A 15 -12.85 -12.65 4.95
C LEU A 15 -12.80 -12.79 3.43
N ASN A 16 -13.89 -13.22 2.82
CA ASN A 16 -14.00 -13.24 1.37
C ASN A 16 -15.38 -12.75 0.97
N PHE A 17 -15.44 -11.59 0.32
CA PHE A 17 -16.70 -11.01 -0.13
C PHE A 17 -16.93 -11.38 -1.58
N ARG A 18 -18.11 -11.91 -1.89
CA ARG A 18 -18.57 -12.06 -3.27
C ARG A 18 -19.67 -11.03 -3.48
N ASN A 19 -19.32 -9.90 -4.12
CA ASN A 19 -20.14 -8.77 -4.56
C ASN A 19 -21.21 -8.24 -3.59
N ASN A 20 -21.17 -6.91 -3.36
CA ASN A 20 -22.21 -6.13 -2.68
C ASN A 20 -22.58 -6.69 -1.29
N CYS A 21 -21.60 -6.76 -0.39
CA CYS A 21 -21.87 -7.14 0.98
C CYS A 21 -22.50 -5.98 1.75
N VAL A 22 -23.59 -6.27 2.46
CA VAL A 22 -24.22 -5.32 3.38
C VAL A 22 -23.67 -5.61 4.77
N PHE A 23 -22.91 -4.68 5.32
CA PHE A 23 -22.38 -4.84 6.66
C PHE A 23 -23.37 -4.36 7.71
N LYS A 24 -23.62 -5.19 8.73
CA LYS A 24 -24.41 -4.84 9.91
C LYS A 24 -23.72 -5.40 11.15
N ASN A 25 -23.60 -4.59 12.20
CA ASN A 25 -23.11 -5.03 13.52
C ASN A 25 -21.72 -5.71 13.48
N VAL A 26 -20.79 -5.18 12.68
CA VAL A 26 -19.41 -5.71 12.59
C VAL A 26 -18.59 -5.18 13.75
N THR A 27 -18.01 -6.07 14.56
CA THR A 27 -17.09 -5.69 15.64
C THR A 27 -15.81 -6.52 15.51
N MET A 28 -14.74 -5.87 15.03
CA MET A 28 -13.44 -6.49 14.76
C MET A 28 -12.30 -5.76 15.47
N SER A 29 -12.59 -5.22 16.66
CA SER A 29 -11.70 -4.34 17.42
C SER A 29 -10.38 -5.00 17.86
N ASN A 30 -10.33 -6.34 17.94
CA ASN A 30 -9.13 -7.09 18.32
C ASN A 30 -8.34 -7.69 17.15
N ILE A 31 -8.81 -7.51 15.91
CA ILE A 31 -8.10 -8.01 14.73
C ILE A 31 -6.83 -7.18 14.51
N GLU A 32 -5.68 -7.86 14.51
CA GLU A 32 -4.36 -7.31 14.20
C GLU A 32 -3.91 -7.65 12.78
N CYS A 33 -4.38 -8.78 12.23
CA CYS A 33 -4.09 -9.21 10.86
C CYS A 33 -5.38 -9.59 10.13
N LEU A 34 -5.63 -8.95 8.98
CA LEU A 34 -6.80 -9.20 8.15
C LEU A 34 -6.38 -9.62 6.74
N THR A 35 -6.91 -10.74 6.27
CA THR A 35 -6.78 -11.18 4.87
C THR A 35 -8.13 -11.16 4.18
N ILE A 36 -8.29 -10.35 3.14
CA ILE A 36 -9.51 -10.25 2.36
C ILE A 36 -9.29 -10.94 1.01
N GLY A 37 -10.20 -11.83 0.62
CA GLY A 37 -10.18 -12.48 -0.68
C GLY A 37 -10.49 -11.48 -1.80
N TRP A 38 -11.74 -11.03 -1.85
CA TRP A 38 -12.18 -10.02 -2.80
C TRP A 38 -12.93 -8.93 -2.04
N CYS A 39 -12.70 -7.66 -2.36
CA CYS A 39 -13.51 -6.54 -1.88
C CYS A 39 -13.47 -5.34 -2.83
N SER A 40 -14.49 -4.49 -2.71
CA SER A 40 -14.47 -3.12 -3.21
C SER A 40 -13.78 -2.16 -2.22
N MET A 41 -13.41 -0.97 -2.70
CA MET A 41 -12.90 0.11 -1.85
C MET A 41 -13.88 0.52 -0.75
N SER A 42 -15.17 0.65 -1.07
CA SER A 42 -16.21 0.98 -0.09
C SER A 42 -16.31 -0.08 1.02
N GLU A 43 -16.23 -1.36 0.66
CA GLU A 43 -16.23 -2.46 1.63
C GLU A 43 -14.96 -2.45 2.48
N LEU A 44 -13.80 -2.21 1.88
CA LEU A 44 -12.54 -2.09 2.59
C LEU A 44 -12.61 -0.97 3.63
N PHE A 45 -13.01 0.24 3.24
CA PHE A 45 -13.09 1.38 4.15
C PHE A 45 -14.08 1.15 5.29
N PHE A 46 -15.23 0.53 5.01
CA PHE A 46 -16.15 0.14 6.07
C PHE A 46 -15.47 -0.76 7.12
N LEU A 47 -14.72 -1.78 6.68
CA LEU A 47 -14.04 -2.69 7.59
C LEU A 47 -12.95 -1.99 8.40
N LEU A 48 -12.18 -1.11 7.76
CA LEU A 48 -11.07 -0.40 8.38
C LEU A 48 -11.50 0.48 9.55
N ILE A 49 -12.68 1.10 9.48
CA ILE A 49 -13.29 1.87 10.58
C ILE A 49 -13.54 0.97 11.82
N HIS A 50 -13.82 -0.31 11.60
CA HIS A 50 -14.17 -1.26 12.66
C HIS A 50 -13.00 -2.14 13.13
N THR A 51 -11.79 -1.94 12.59
CA THR A 51 -10.57 -2.71 12.91
C THR A 51 -9.47 -1.80 13.46
N THR A 52 -9.69 -1.18 14.61
CA THR A 52 -8.79 -0.14 15.16
C THR A 52 -7.40 -0.65 15.58
N LYS A 53 -7.27 -1.95 15.90
CA LYS A 53 -5.98 -2.59 16.22
C LYS A 53 -5.26 -3.19 15.01
N LEU A 54 -5.80 -3.03 13.79
CA LEU A 54 -5.23 -3.64 12.60
C LEU A 54 -3.81 -3.13 12.36
N ARG A 55 -2.88 -4.07 12.14
CA ARG A 55 -1.47 -3.82 11.84
C ARG A 55 -1.09 -4.35 10.46
N LYS A 56 -1.66 -5.48 10.06
CA LYS A 56 -1.36 -6.14 8.77
C LYS A 56 -2.64 -6.34 7.97
N LEU A 57 -2.60 -5.90 6.72
CA LEU A 57 -3.70 -6.05 5.77
C LEU A 57 -3.19 -6.74 4.51
N ASN A 58 -3.85 -7.83 4.13
CA ASN A 58 -3.62 -8.54 2.88
C ASN A 58 -4.92 -8.58 2.09
N ILE A 59 -4.92 -8.12 0.84
CA ILE A 59 -6.10 -8.12 -0.02
C ILE A 59 -5.74 -8.82 -1.31
N ARG A 60 -6.37 -9.97 -1.59
CA ARG A 60 -6.06 -10.75 -2.80
C ARG A 60 -6.66 -10.15 -4.06
N TYR A 61 -7.74 -9.39 -3.96
CA TYR A 61 -8.36 -8.67 -5.06
C TYR A 61 -9.13 -7.46 -4.52
N LEU A 62 -8.61 -6.27 -4.82
CA LEU A 62 -9.29 -5.01 -4.60
C LEU A 62 -9.78 -4.50 -5.94
N CYS A 63 -11.09 -4.37 -6.10
CA CYS A 63 -11.71 -3.76 -7.28
C CYS A 63 -12.27 -2.38 -6.94
N ASN A 64 -12.47 -1.50 -7.93
CA ASN A 64 -13.24 -0.29 -7.66
C ASN A 64 -14.13 0.22 -8.79
N TYR A 65 -15.30 0.74 -8.39
CA TYR A 65 -16.23 1.53 -9.19
C TYR A 65 -16.81 2.74 -8.41
N ASP A 66 -16.47 2.94 -7.13
CA ASP A 66 -17.08 3.99 -6.30
C ASP A 66 -16.09 4.53 -5.25
N TYR A 67 -16.24 5.80 -4.85
CA TYR A 67 -15.36 6.44 -3.86
C TYR A 67 -16.14 6.85 -2.62
N ARG A 68 -15.60 6.51 -1.45
CA ARG A 68 -16.00 7.09 -0.16
C ARG A 68 -14.74 7.55 0.54
N THR A 69 -14.75 8.76 1.08
CA THR A 69 -13.69 9.22 1.95
C THR A 69 -13.89 8.57 3.32
N LEU A 70 -12.81 8.03 3.89
CA LEU A 70 -12.74 7.94 5.34
C LEU A 70 -12.65 9.40 5.82
N GLY A 71 -13.28 9.78 6.93
CA GLY A 71 -13.07 11.11 7.50
C GLY A 71 -11.59 11.34 7.88
N GLU A 72 -11.32 12.24 8.81
CA GLU A 72 -9.97 12.43 9.36
C GLU A 72 -9.55 11.24 10.24
N THR A 73 -9.25 10.10 9.63
CA THR A 73 -8.90 8.85 10.33
C THR A 73 -7.57 8.34 9.83
N HIS A 74 -6.56 8.32 10.71
CA HIS A 74 -5.30 7.66 10.43
C HIS A 74 -5.32 6.23 10.96
N LEU A 75 -5.02 5.28 10.09
CA LEU A 75 -4.98 3.86 10.43
C LEU A 75 -3.58 3.45 10.86
N MET A 76 -3.51 2.52 11.80
CA MET A 76 -2.26 2.06 12.41
C MET A 76 -1.64 0.86 11.66
N ILE A 77 -2.03 0.67 10.41
CA ILE A 77 -1.53 -0.42 9.55
C ILE A 77 -0.05 -0.14 9.24
N ASN A 78 0.80 -1.13 9.50
CA ASN A 78 2.23 -1.06 9.24
C ASN A 78 2.67 -1.95 8.05
N SER A 79 1.80 -2.84 7.58
CA SER A 79 2.06 -3.71 6.43
C SER A 79 0.81 -3.87 5.58
N LEU A 80 0.93 -3.54 4.30
CA LEU A 80 -0.12 -3.69 3.29
C LEU A 80 0.41 -4.56 2.14
N ASN A 81 -0.33 -5.61 1.81
CA ASN A 81 -0.20 -6.36 0.57
C ASN A 81 -1.54 -6.32 -0.16
N VAL A 82 -1.55 -5.86 -1.40
CA VAL A 82 -2.79 -5.73 -2.17
C VAL A 82 -2.56 -6.09 -3.63
N PHE A 83 -3.50 -6.85 -4.20
CA PHE A 83 -3.63 -6.98 -5.64
C PHE A 83 -4.78 -6.08 -6.12
N LEU A 84 -4.47 -5.19 -7.05
CA LEU A 84 -5.39 -4.23 -7.64
C LEU A 84 -5.96 -4.78 -8.95
N TYR A 85 -7.27 -4.69 -9.10
CA TYR A 85 -7.98 -5.11 -10.31
C TYR A 85 -8.75 -3.92 -10.87
N PHE A 86 -8.21 -3.31 -11.94
CA PHE A 86 -8.75 -2.09 -12.56
C PHE A 86 -9.02 -0.94 -11.58
N VAL A 87 -8.12 -0.73 -10.62
CA VAL A 87 -8.26 0.37 -9.65
C VAL A 87 -7.50 1.60 -10.16
N PRO A 88 -8.15 2.76 -10.36
CA PRO A 88 -7.48 4.01 -10.71
C PRO A 88 -6.46 4.44 -9.64
N PHE A 89 -5.38 5.10 -10.07
CA PHE A 89 -4.27 5.49 -9.19
C PHE A 89 -4.71 6.43 -8.07
N ASN A 90 -5.62 7.39 -8.35
CA ASN A 90 -6.15 8.32 -7.34
C ASN A 90 -6.82 7.61 -6.15
N ASN A 91 -7.43 6.44 -6.36
CA ASN A 91 -8.03 5.67 -5.29
C ASN A 91 -6.96 4.98 -4.42
N VAL A 92 -5.87 4.54 -5.03
CA VAL A 92 -4.71 4.00 -4.29
C VAL A 92 -4.01 5.11 -3.53
N GLU A 93 -3.84 6.28 -4.14
CA GLU A 93 -3.29 7.46 -3.50
C GLU A 93 -4.10 7.82 -2.24
N LEU A 94 -5.43 7.88 -2.37
CA LEU A 94 -6.35 8.12 -1.27
C LEU A 94 -6.23 7.05 -0.17
N LEU A 95 -6.20 5.77 -0.52
CA LEU A 95 -6.01 4.68 0.45
C LEU A 95 -4.72 4.88 1.25
N LEU A 96 -3.61 5.16 0.56
CA LEU A 96 -2.29 5.28 1.17
C LEU A 96 -2.16 6.53 2.06
N LYS A 97 -2.87 7.62 1.75
CA LYS A 97 -2.97 8.81 2.63
C LYS A 97 -3.53 8.47 4.02
N TYR A 98 -4.37 7.45 4.14
CA TYR A 98 -4.89 7.00 5.45
C TYR A 98 -3.92 6.08 6.21
N LEU A 99 -2.78 5.70 5.63
CA LEU A 99 -1.82 4.74 6.21
C LEU A 99 -0.45 5.36 6.52
N PRO A 100 -0.35 6.49 7.26
CA PRO A 100 0.92 7.18 7.48
C PRO A 100 1.95 6.37 8.31
N LYS A 101 1.51 5.29 8.96
CA LYS A 101 2.37 4.38 9.75
C LYS A 101 2.86 3.16 8.95
N LEU A 102 2.61 3.12 7.65
CA LEU A 102 2.98 2.00 6.79
C LEU A 102 4.51 1.88 6.69
N LYS A 103 5.04 0.69 6.99
CA LYS A 103 6.46 0.35 6.87
C LYS A 103 6.75 -0.57 5.69
N LYS A 104 5.75 -1.35 5.26
CA LYS A 104 5.84 -2.29 4.14
C LYS A 104 4.64 -2.14 3.23
N LEU A 105 4.90 -1.89 1.95
CA LEU A 105 3.90 -1.79 0.91
C LEU A 105 4.25 -2.74 -0.22
N THR A 106 3.33 -3.65 -0.52
CA THR A 106 3.36 -4.48 -1.73
C THR A 106 2.08 -4.26 -2.50
N ILE A 107 2.22 -3.78 -3.73
CA ILE A 107 1.13 -3.60 -4.67
C ILE A 107 1.40 -4.49 -5.87
N LYS A 108 0.44 -5.36 -6.17
CA LYS A 108 0.37 -6.07 -7.44
C LYS A 108 -0.85 -5.60 -8.21
N GLY A 109 -0.91 -5.78 -9.52
CA GLY A 109 -2.18 -5.54 -10.19
C GLY A 109 -2.20 -5.73 -11.69
N GLN A 110 -3.43 -5.77 -12.21
CA GLN A 110 -3.74 -5.69 -13.63
C GLN A 110 -4.61 -4.45 -13.84
N LEU A 111 -4.10 -3.51 -14.63
CA LEU A 111 -4.56 -2.12 -14.63
C LEU A 111 -4.63 -1.56 -16.06
N ASP A 112 -5.48 -0.55 -16.23
CA ASP A 112 -5.60 0.24 -17.48
C ASP A 112 -5.15 1.70 -17.29
N ASP A 113 -4.60 2.02 -16.11
CA ASP A 113 -4.21 3.37 -15.73
C ASP A 113 -2.69 3.55 -15.83
N PHE A 114 -2.25 4.45 -16.71
CA PHE A 114 -0.84 4.76 -16.92
C PHE A 114 -0.18 5.54 -15.79
N ASN A 115 -0.96 6.16 -14.90
CA ASN A 115 -0.41 6.90 -13.75
C ASN A 115 0.46 6.01 -12.85
N TYR A 116 0.28 4.69 -12.89
CA TYR A 116 1.14 3.75 -12.18
C TYR A 116 2.57 3.64 -12.74
N THR A 117 2.80 4.12 -13.96
CA THR A 117 4.12 4.18 -14.61
C THR A 117 4.81 5.53 -14.40
N ASP A 118 4.12 6.50 -13.78
CA ASP A 118 4.66 7.82 -13.49
C ASP A 118 5.46 7.77 -12.18
N SER A 119 6.78 7.87 -12.30
CA SER A 119 7.70 7.83 -11.17
C SER A 119 7.56 9.04 -10.24
N GLN A 120 7.14 10.20 -10.76
CA GLN A 120 7.00 11.43 -10.00
C GLN A 120 5.74 11.39 -9.13
N LEU A 121 4.64 10.80 -9.63
CA LEU A 121 3.45 10.55 -8.82
C LEU A 121 3.78 9.63 -7.64
N TRP A 122 4.49 8.54 -7.89
CA TRP A 122 4.94 7.65 -6.83
C TRP A 122 5.87 8.35 -5.84
N GLN A 123 6.90 9.05 -6.32
CA GLN A 123 7.82 9.79 -5.46
C GLN A 123 7.09 10.79 -4.56
N THR A 124 6.13 11.54 -5.11
CA THR A 124 5.32 12.50 -4.37
C THR A 124 4.48 11.81 -3.30
N LEU A 125 3.82 10.71 -3.64
CA LEU A 125 3.01 9.92 -2.70
C LEU A 125 3.85 9.33 -1.56
N LEU A 126 4.99 8.70 -1.89
CA LEU A 126 5.88 8.07 -0.92
C LEU A 126 6.45 9.12 0.06
N THR A 127 6.83 10.29 -0.45
CA THR A 127 7.43 11.35 0.36
C THR A 127 6.41 12.06 1.25
N SER A 128 5.22 12.35 0.71
CA SER A 128 4.20 13.13 1.43
C SER A 128 3.37 12.29 2.42
N SER A 129 3.02 11.06 2.04
CA SER A 129 2.00 10.28 2.74
C SER A 129 2.57 9.09 3.50
N LEU A 130 3.73 8.57 3.10
CA LEU A 130 4.30 7.34 3.65
C LEU A 130 5.73 7.55 4.19
N PRO A 131 5.94 8.50 5.13
CA PRO A 131 7.28 8.88 5.59
C PRO A 131 8.04 7.77 6.33
N LEU A 132 7.33 6.75 6.83
CA LEU A 132 7.90 5.61 7.56
C LEU A 132 8.09 4.35 6.69
N LEU A 133 7.85 4.45 5.38
CA LEU A 133 7.90 3.30 4.48
C LEU A 133 9.35 2.85 4.27
N ALA A 134 9.66 1.64 4.73
CA ALA A 134 10.99 1.06 4.61
C ALA A 134 11.10 0.08 3.43
N LEU A 135 10.00 -0.58 3.06
CA LEU A 135 9.95 -1.54 1.97
C LEU A 135 8.81 -1.19 1.00
N PHE A 136 9.15 -1.07 -0.27
CA PHE A 136 8.23 -0.79 -1.37
C PHE A 136 8.40 -1.84 -2.46
N SER A 137 7.29 -2.40 -2.91
CA SER A 137 7.24 -3.34 -4.02
C SER A 137 6.00 -3.06 -4.86
N LEU A 138 6.20 -2.89 -6.15
CA LEU A 138 5.16 -2.64 -7.14
C LEU A 138 5.37 -3.62 -8.30
N GLU A 139 4.37 -4.42 -8.61
CA GLU A 139 4.37 -5.40 -9.70
C GLU A 139 3.06 -5.29 -10.47
N ILE A 140 3.06 -4.53 -11.57
CA ILE A 140 1.85 -4.21 -12.31
C ILE A 140 1.92 -4.68 -13.75
N THR A 141 0.77 -5.09 -14.26
CA THR A 141 0.54 -5.33 -15.68
C THR A 141 -0.38 -4.24 -16.21
N ILE A 142 0.10 -3.43 -17.16
CA ILE A 142 -0.71 -2.43 -17.86
C ILE A 142 -1.18 -3.02 -19.19
N LEU A 143 -2.50 -3.13 -19.39
CA LEU A 143 -3.07 -3.82 -20.57
C LEU A 143 -3.02 -2.98 -21.84
N THR A 144 -2.89 -1.67 -21.71
CA THR A 144 -2.82 -0.76 -22.85
C THR A 144 -1.44 -0.84 -23.52
N ARG A 145 -1.41 -0.75 -24.86
CA ARG A 145 -0.15 -0.81 -25.63
C ARG A 145 0.74 0.38 -25.31
N ILE A 146 2.01 0.09 -25.02
CA ILE A 146 3.08 1.08 -24.87
C ILE A 146 4.18 0.69 -25.83
N SER A 147 4.67 1.66 -26.60
CA SER A 147 5.74 1.44 -27.58
C SER A 147 7.14 1.55 -26.98
N ASP A 148 7.31 2.25 -25.85
CA ASP A 148 8.62 2.53 -25.27
C ASP A 148 8.69 2.18 -23.77
N THR A 149 9.21 0.99 -23.48
CA THR A 149 9.46 0.55 -22.10
C THR A 149 10.67 1.22 -21.48
N GLN A 150 11.60 1.76 -22.29
CA GLN A 150 12.83 2.38 -21.81
C GLN A 150 12.54 3.72 -21.17
N ASP A 151 11.66 4.54 -21.77
CA ASP A 151 11.20 5.81 -21.17
C ASP A 151 10.64 5.61 -19.74
N ILE A 152 9.90 4.53 -19.50
CA ILE A 152 9.41 4.21 -18.15
C ILE A 152 10.56 3.88 -17.22
N VAL A 153 11.55 3.10 -17.66
CA VAL A 153 12.71 2.76 -16.83
C VAL A 153 13.49 4.02 -16.46
N ASP A 154 13.75 4.89 -17.43
CA ASP A 154 14.53 6.11 -17.25
C ASP A 154 13.87 7.06 -16.23
N LYS A 155 12.54 7.14 -16.21
CA LYS A 155 11.78 7.88 -15.20
C LYS A 155 12.05 7.42 -13.76
N PHE A 156 12.38 6.15 -13.54
CA PHE A 156 12.72 5.61 -12.22
C PHE A 156 14.22 5.63 -11.90
N GLN A 157 15.07 6.20 -12.77
CA GLN A 157 16.52 6.32 -12.56
C GLN A 157 16.94 7.67 -11.97
N THR A 158 16.09 8.30 -11.17
CA THR A 158 16.43 9.55 -10.47
C THR A 158 17.18 9.30 -9.17
N ASP A 159 17.85 10.33 -8.63
CA ASP A 159 18.54 10.26 -7.33
C ASP A 159 17.62 9.81 -6.20
N PHE A 160 16.35 10.23 -6.23
CA PHE A 160 15.36 9.77 -5.27
C PHE A 160 15.26 8.24 -5.27
N TRP A 161 15.16 7.61 -6.43
CA TRP A 161 14.99 6.15 -6.51
C TRP A 161 16.30 5.39 -6.26
N ILE A 162 17.41 5.84 -6.85
CA ILE A 162 18.69 5.15 -6.75
C ILE A 162 19.30 5.34 -5.37
N GLN A 163 19.38 6.59 -4.89
CA GLN A 163 20.12 6.89 -3.67
C GLN A 163 19.29 6.61 -2.43
N ARG A 164 18.00 6.99 -2.39
CA ARG A 164 17.16 6.79 -1.19
C ARG A 164 16.58 5.38 -1.10
N TRP A 165 16.21 4.77 -2.22
CA TRP A 165 15.41 3.54 -2.24
C TRP A 165 16.15 2.27 -2.66
N ASN A 166 17.45 2.36 -3.01
CA ASN A 166 18.24 1.23 -3.50
C ASN A 166 17.43 0.37 -4.50
N LEU A 167 16.87 1.05 -5.50
CA LEU A 167 15.83 0.51 -6.36
C LEU A 167 16.37 -0.56 -7.31
N THR A 168 15.61 -1.64 -7.48
CA THR A 168 15.69 -2.52 -8.65
C THR A 168 14.44 -2.32 -9.49
N ILE A 169 14.62 -2.07 -10.78
CA ILE A 169 13.54 -1.94 -11.76
C ILE A 169 13.71 -2.97 -12.88
N ASP A 170 12.61 -3.56 -13.27
CA ASP A 170 12.51 -4.46 -14.42
C ASP A 170 11.22 -4.12 -15.16
N CYS A 171 11.34 -3.88 -16.46
CA CYS A 171 10.27 -3.40 -17.31
C CYS A 171 10.29 -4.23 -18.60
N ARG A 172 9.22 -4.96 -18.87
CA ARG A 172 9.15 -5.89 -20.00
C ARG A 172 7.83 -5.72 -20.72
N TYR A 173 7.84 -5.96 -22.03
CA TYR A 173 6.63 -5.96 -22.84
C TYR A 173 6.34 -7.37 -23.37
N HIS A 174 5.19 -7.93 -23.00
CA HIS A 174 4.69 -9.19 -23.54
C HIS A 174 3.17 -9.14 -23.68
N LYS A 175 2.67 -8.61 -24.82
CA LYS A 175 1.24 -8.30 -25.09
C LYS A 175 0.66 -7.18 -24.20
N SER A 176 1.23 -6.99 -23.03
CA SER A 176 1.00 -5.94 -22.04
C SER A 176 2.35 -5.49 -21.46
N LEU A 177 2.39 -4.28 -20.90
CA LEU A 177 3.55 -3.83 -20.12
C LEU A 177 3.54 -4.53 -18.76
N ILE A 178 4.69 -5.06 -18.33
CA ILE A 178 4.93 -5.53 -16.97
C ILE A 178 6.01 -4.63 -16.36
N LEU A 179 5.67 -3.96 -15.27
CA LEU A 179 6.60 -3.13 -14.50
C LEU A 179 6.76 -3.73 -13.10
N VAL A 180 8.01 -4.02 -12.75
CA VAL A 180 8.42 -4.47 -11.42
C VAL A 180 9.39 -3.46 -10.83
N VAL A 181 9.03 -2.87 -9.69
CA VAL A 181 9.81 -1.88 -8.97
C VAL A 181 9.91 -2.35 -7.52
N ASN A 182 11.13 -2.63 -7.06
CA ASN A 182 11.38 -3.00 -5.66
C ASN A 182 12.40 -2.06 -5.06
N GLY A 183 12.09 -1.52 -3.88
CA GLY A 183 12.95 -0.60 -3.16
C GLY A 183 12.99 -0.91 -1.68
N LYS A 184 14.18 -0.74 -1.10
CA LYS A 184 14.43 -0.71 0.34
C LYS A 184 15.00 0.65 0.68
N GLN A 185 14.32 1.40 1.52
CA GLN A 185 14.81 2.69 1.96
C GLN A 185 16.16 2.51 2.67
N LYS A 186 17.18 3.27 2.26
CA LYS A 186 18.44 3.34 2.99
C LYS A 186 18.15 4.02 4.32
N ILE A 187 18.45 3.33 5.41
CA ILE A 187 18.44 3.93 6.74
C ILE A 187 19.66 4.84 6.76
N ASN A 188 19.47 6.15 6.87
CA ASN A 188 20.59 7.05 7.14
C ASN A 188 21.14 6.68 8.52
N GLU A 189 22.30 6.01 8.55
CA GLU A 189 23.04 5.63 9.77
C GLU A 189 23.39 6.84 10.67
N GLN A 190 23.13 8.06 10.20
CA GLN A 190 23.29 9.30 10.96
C GLN A 190 22.22 9.51 12.06
N GLN A 191 21.08 8.81 12.04
CA GLN A 191 20.10 8.86 13.14
C GLN A 191 20.42 7.88 14.29
N SER A 192 21.27 6.87 14.06
CA SER A 192 21.76 5.97 15.12
C SER A 192 22.90 6.60 15.93
N LEU A 193 23.79 7.36 15.27
CA LEU A 193 24.93 8.01 15.93
C LEU A 193 24.53 9.21 16.80
N SER A 194 23.40 9.86 16.52
CA SER A 194 22.93 11.01 17.32
C SER A 194 22.30 10.59 18.66
N ASN A 195 21.83 9.34 18.79
CA ASN A 195 21.34 8.81 20.06
C ASN A 195 22.48 8.28 20.96
N GLU A 196 23.54 7.71 20.38
CA GLU A 196 24.71 7.27 21.17
C GLU A 196 25.54 8.44 21.71
N ILE A 197 25.63 9.55 20.97
CA ILE A 197 26.36 10.75 21.44
C ILE A 197 25.60 11.44 22.58
N GLN A 198 24.25 11.46 22.58
CA GLN A 198 23.49 12.05 23.68
C GLN A 198 23.56 11.24 24.97
N GLU A 199 23.56 9.90 24.93
CA GLU A 199 23.72 9.07 26.13
C GLU A 199 25.14 9.15 26.73
N SER A 200 26.18 9.28 25.91
CA SER A 200 27.57 9.42 26.41
C SER A 200 27.88 10.78 27.02
N SER A 201 27.17 11.84 26.64
CA SER A 201 27.35 13.20 27.18
C SER A 201 26.56 13.49 28.46
N SER A 202 25.67 12.58 28.88
CA SER A 202 24.93 12.67 30.15
C SER A 202 25.60 11.91 31.31
N GLU A 203 26.69 11.18 31.05
CA GLU A 203 27.47 10.44 32.06
C GLU A 203 28.86 11.06 32.33
N SER A 204 29.11 12.30 31.88
CA SER A 204 30.36 13.05 32.10
C SER A 204 30.20 14.18 33.09
#